data_AF-A0A961H6N8-F1
#
_entry.id   AF-A0A961H6N8-F1
#
_cell.length_a   1.000
_cell.length_b   1.000
_cell.length_c   1.000
_cell.angle_alpha   90.00
_cell.angle_beta   90.00
_cell.angle_gamma   90.00
#
_symmetry.space_group_name_H-M   'P 1'
#
loop_
_entity.id
_entity.type
_entity.pdbx_description
1 polymer ?
#
loop_
_entity_poly.entity_id
_entity_poly.type
_entity_poly.pdbx_seq_one_letter_code
_entity_poly.pdbx_strand_id
1 'polypeptide(L)'
;MQFELNGEQVEVADDGASLLEVLRDRLGVTSVKPGCNPQGQCGCCTVLVDGEARVGCVTPARRVAGRSVVTLEGLSDERREAWGEALCATGGSQCGYCTPGIVMRLEGTAGKGGDLCERAVVDRALAAHLCRCTGWQTIREAAVMVATGAEVRSESRDFDAASRRATIEGHAHQRVGPDIGLGMGGFADDGAPSDAPVALLAADGTWTVAPTMTEARAAIGKIQGRNTTVDAVAPIEVPDGDWALTLQTNWVEPAYLETDAAWAIPGSDPTDPLANGGAFGGKVDSPVPGDAVELAAREGGPVRLRWSREDVVRRGPKRPPMALGMRSDGSGVVRVARTPGIVEAIVSVAPLIEVEEVDIVGPPTSTAIRGAGWAEVAAVLASLESLATDQPGTATVRSPEGASATVRIDDEGAHVVVRCGEVLDTSVVRAYAIGAVHMGLGLVTSEQLSVDDQGNPLNLTIRSFGVVRPVDMIPVEVTVVDEPGIEPVSGSDAVFAATAAAIWTLQGTPGVWPTKLPVRFSDPATA
;
A
#
# COMPACT_ATOMS: atom_id res chain seq x y z
N MET A 1 -1.05 8.24 -35.49
CA MET A 1 -1.03 6.75 -35.46
C MET A 1 -2.43 6.26 -35.12
N GLN A 2 -2.84 5.12 -35.69
CA GLN A 2 -4.17 4.54 -35.47
C GLN A 2 -4.06 3.18 -34.79
N PHE A 3 -5.00 2.85 -33.92
CA PHE A 3 -5.16 1.55 -33.27
C PHE A 3 -6.61 1.38 -32.80
N GLU A 4 -7.01 0.16 -32.48
CA GLU A 4 -8.35 -0.13 -31.96
C GLU A 4 -8.32 -0.06 -30.43
N LEU A 5 -9.17 0.76 -29.83
CA LEU A 5 -9.37 0.87 -28.39
C LEU A 5 -10.78 0.40 -28.04
N ASN A 6 -10.91 -0.66 -27.24
CA ASN A 6 -12.20 -1.19 -26.79
C ASN A 6 -13.19 -1.46 -27.96
N GLY A 7 -12.68 -1.87 -29.13
CA GLY A 7 -13.48 -2.12 -30.34
C GLY A 7 -13.71 -0.90 -31.24
N GLU A 8 -13.26 0.29 -30.85
CA GLU A 8 -13.39 1.51 -31.64
C GLU A 8 -12.04 1.95 -32.21
N GLN A 9 -12.03 2.40 -33.48
CA GLN A 9 -10.80 2.94 -34.07
C GLN A 9 -10.52 4.35 -33.56
N VAL A 10 -9.31 4.55 -33.04
CA VAL A 10 -8.85 5.85 -32.54
C VAL A 10 -7.60 6.31 -33.28
N GLU A 11 -7.45 7.62 -33.42
CA GLU A 11 -6.26 8.25 -34.00
C GLU A 11 -5.66 9.26 -33.03
N VAL A 12 -4.35 9.13 -32.78
CA VAL A 12 -3.61 9.99 -31.86
C VAL A 12 -2.24 10.37 -32.44
N ALA A 13 -1.64 11.45 -31.96
CA ALA A 13 -0.29 11.84 -32.34
C ALA A 13 0.76 10.78 -31.92
N ASP A 14 1.78 10.55 -32.76
CA ASP A 14 2.96 9.76 -32.42
C ASP A 14 4.12 10.70 -32.06
N ASP A 15 4.12 11.14 -30.81
CA ASP A 15 5.05 12.12 -30.23
C ASP A 15 5.96 11.51 -29.14
N GLY A 16 6.04 10.18 -29.10
CA GLY A 16 6.89 9.46 -28.15
C GLY A 16 6.23 9.16 -26.80
N ALA A 17 4.96 9.51 -26.61
CA ALA A 17 4.22 9.19 -25.40
C ALA A 17 4.13 7.67 -25.13
N SER A 18 4.00 7.32 -23.85
CA SER A 18 3.63 5.99 -23.39
C SER A 18 2.15 5.69 -23.67
N LEU A 19 1.80 4.41 -23.74
CA LEU A 19 0.41 3.98 -23.89
C LEU A 19 -0.45 4.48 -22.72
N LEU A 20 0.11 4.56 -21.51
CA LEU A 20 -0.58 5.12 -20.36
C LEU A 20 -0.99 6.59 -20.55
N GLU A 21 -0.05 7.43 -21.01
CA GLU A 21 -0.32 8.86 -21.26
C GLU A 21 -1.35 9.04 -22.37
N VAL A 22 -1.25 8.25 -23.45
CA VAL A 22 -2.25 8.28 -24.53
C VAL A 22 -3.63 7.91 -24.00
N LEU A 23 -3.76 6.80 -23.27
CA LEU A 23 -5.05 6.31 -22.78
C LEU A 23 -5.68 7.28 -21.77
N ARG A 24 -4.92 7.73 -20.78
CA ARG A 24 -5.45 8.62 -19.73
C ARG A 24 -5.62 10.06 -20.21
N ASP A 25 -4.52 10.67 -20.66
CA ASP A 25 -4.46 12.12 -20.83
C ASP A 25 -5.08 12.59 -22.15
N ARG A 26 -5.19 11.72 -23.17
CA ARG A 26 -5.75 12.07 -24.48
C ARG A 26 -7.10 11.44 -24.75
N LEU A 27 -7.31 10.21 -24.27
CA LEU A 27 -8.52 9.43 -24.52
C LEU A 27 -9.43 9.31 -23.29
N GLY A 28 -9.05 9.90 -22.14
CA GLY A 28 -9.90 9.98 -20.95
C GLY A 28 -10.10 8.66 -20.20
N VAL A 29 -9.30 7.63 -20.48
CA VAL A 29 -9.45 6.29 -19.86
C VAL A 29 -8.75 6.27 -18.50
N THR A 30 -9.47 6.64 -17.45
CA THR A 30 -8.93 6.81 -16.09
C THR A 30 -8.84 5.51 -15.30
N SER A 31 -9.41 4.39 -15.76
CA SER A 31 -9.24 3.08 -15.11
C SER A 31 -7.77 2.63 -15.09
N VAL A 32 -6.98 3.05 -16.09
CA VAL A 32 -5.56 2.71 -16.20
C VAL A 32 -4.78 3.59 -15.23
N LYS A 33 -4.42 3.08 -14.04
CA LYS A 33 -3.88 3.92 -12.96
C LYS A 33 -2.36 4.14 -13.03
N PRO A 34 -1.86 5.38 -12.83
CA PRO A 34 -0.46 5.72 -13.06
C PRO A 34 0.48 5.47 -11.87
N GLY A 35 0.27 4.47 -11.00
CA GLY A 35 0.98 4.32 -9.72
C GLY A 35 2.50 4.60 -9.69
N CYS A 36 3.35 3.67 -10.15
CA CYS A 36 4.81 3.88 -10.19
C CYS A 36 5.31 4.59 -11.47
N ASN A 37 4.41 5.11 -12.31
CA ASN A 37 4.73 5.68 -13.62
C ASN A 37 5.93 6.66 -13.53
N PRO A 38 7.01 6.49 -14.33
CA PRO A 38 7.17 5.59 -15.49
C PRO A 38 7.99 4.30 -15.23
N GLN A 39 8.05 3.80 -13.99
CA GLN A 39 8.97 2.69 -13.63
C GLN A 39 8.53 1.30 -14.12
N GLY A 40 7.24 1.09 -14.42
CA GLY A 40 6.74 -0.19 -14.93
C GLY A 40 6.70 -1.35 -13.91
N GLN A 41 6.71 -1.07 -12.61
CA GLN A 41 6.89 -2.07 -11.56
C GLN A 41 5.63 -2.48 -10.79
N CYS A 42 4.62 -1.61 -10.67
CA CYS A 42 3.45 -1.86 -9.82
C CYS A 42 2.27 -2.58 -10.51
N GLY A 43 2.24 -2.60 -11.84
CA GLY A 43 1.16 -3.22 -12.62
C GLY A 43 -0.17 -2.44 -12.67
N CYS A 44 -0.32 -1.30 -11.99
CA CYS A 44 -1.60 -0.57 -11.94
C CYS A 44 -2.11 -0.06 -13.30
N CYS A 45 -1.21 0.16 -14.26
CA CYS A 45 -1.54 0.60 -15.62
C CYS A 45 -1.64 -0.55 -16.63
N THR A 46 -2.00 -1.75 -16.18
CA THR A 46 -2.09 -2.93 -17.04
C THR A 46 -3.34 -2.86 -17.92
N VAL A 47 -3.16 -3.12 -19.21
CA VAL A 47 -4.19 -3.24 -20.24
C VAL A 47 -3.95 -4.52 -21.05
N LEU A 48 -4.89 -4.93 -21.89
CA LEU A 48 -4.65 -6.02 -22.84
C LEU A 48 -4.25 -5.42 -24.20
N VAL A 49 -3.17 -5.95 -24.80
CA VAL A 49 -2.79 -5.67 -26.18
C VAL A 49 -2.81 -6.99 -26.93
N ASP A 50 -3.69 -7.12 -27.92
CA ASP A 50 -4.01 -8.36 -28.63
C ASP A 50 -4.29 -9.52 -27.64
N GLY A 51 -5.08 -9.25 -26.60
CA GLY A 51 -5.42 -10.21 -25.55
C GLY A 51 -4.32 -10.48 -24.51
N GLU A 52 -3.14 -9.87 -24.63
CA GLU A 52 -2.05 -10.04 -23.66
C GLU A 52 -1.93 -8.88 -22.67
N ALA A 53 -1.81 -9.18 -21.37
CA ALA A 53 -1.54 -8.18 -20.35
C ALA A 53 -0.21 -7.44 -20.58
N ARG A 54 -0.26 -6.11 -20.74
CA ARG A 54 0.88 -5.21 -20.93
C ARG A 54 0.81 -4.02 -19.99
N VAL A 55 1.96 -3.62 -19.46
CA VAL A 55 2.10 -2.45 -18.58
C VAL A 55 2.18 -1.18 -19.42
N GLY A 56 1.19 -0.29 -19.30
CA GLY A 56 1.04 0.88 -20.18
C GLY A 56 2.14 1.93 -20.06
N CYS A 57 2.64 2.20 -18.84
CA CYS A 57 3.59 3.30 -18.61
C CYS A 57 4.99 3.09 -19.23
N VAL A 58 5.35 1.85 -19.54
CA VAL A 58 6.62 1.48 -20.19
C VAL A 58 6.43 0.94 -21.61
N THR A 59 5.19 0.96 -22.11
CA THR A 59 4.88 0.57 -23.49
C THR A 59 4.83 1.85 -24.33
N PRO A 60 5.76 2.09 -25.27
CA PRO A 60 5.66 3.22 -26.19
C PRO A 60 4.40 3.10 -27.03
N ALA A 61 3.62 4.17 -27.15
CA ALA A 61 2.31 4.11 -27.79
C ALA A 61 2.42 3.68 -29.28
N ARG A 62 3.47 4.08 -29.99
CA ARG A 62 3.74 3.60 -31.36
C ARG A 62 3.82 2.08 -31.53
N ARG A 63 4.09 1.32 -30.46
CA ARG A 63 4.12 -0.16 -30.51
C ARG A 63 2.74 -0.80 -30.55
N VAL A 64 1.67 -0.02 -30.36
CA VAL A 64 0.28 -0.48 -30.50
C VAL A 64 -0.39 -0.03 -31.80
N ALA A 65 0.34 0.65 -32.69
CA ALA A 65 -0.21 1.05 -33.99
C ALA A 65 -0.74 -0.17 -34.76
N GLY A 66 -2.00 -0.10 -35.19
CA GLY A 66 -2.73 -1.16 -35.90
C GLY A 66 -3.12 -2.38 -35.06
N ARG A 67 -2.97 -2.32 -33.73
CA ARG A 67 -3.25 -3.43 -32.80
C ARG A 67 -4.52 -3.16 -31.99
N SER A 68 -5.05 -4.18 -31.33
CA SER A 68 -6.20 -4.04 -30.44
C SER A 68 -5.74 -3.81 -29.00
N VAL A 69 -6.28 -2.78 -28.36
CA VAL A 69 -6.06 -2.42 -26.96
C VAL A 69 -7.38 -2.49 -26.23
N VAL A 70 -7.46 -3.33 -25.20
CA VAL A 70 -8.64 -3.47 -24.34
C VAL A 70 -8.28 -3.02 -22.92
N THR A 71 -9.08 -2.10 -22.42
CA THR A 71 -9.00 -1.53 -21.06
C THR A 71 -10.15 -2.09 -20.23
N LEU A 72 -10.29 -1.65 -18.96
CA LEU A 72 -11.39 -2.13 -18.11
C LEU A 72 -12.75 -1.82 -18.75
N GLU A 73 -12.87 -0.64 -19.35
CA GLU A 73 -14.05 -0.12 -20.03
C GLU A 73 -14.42 -0.94 -21.29
N GLY A 74 -13.48 -1.71 -21.84
CA GLY A 74 -13.72 -2.59 -22.99
C GLY A 74 -14.18 -4.01 -22.62
N LEU A 75 -14.25 -4.34 -21.33
CA LEU A 75 -14.89 -5.57 -20.88
C LEU A 75 -16.42 -5.46 -21.00
N SER A 76 -17.11 -6.59 -21.17
CA SER A 76 -18.58 -6.59 -21.16
C SER A 76 -19.12 -6.07 -19.83
N ASP A 77 -20.34 -5.53 -19.84
CA ASP A 77 -20.97 -5.01 -18.62
C ASP A 77 -21.11 -6.13 -17.56
N GLU A 78 -21.53 -7.32 -17.97
CA GLU A 78 -21.67 -8.48 -17.08
C GLU A 78 -20.32 -8.86 -16.46
N ARG A 79 -19.23 -8.76 -17.23
CA ARG A 79 -17.90 -9.12 -16.74
C ARG A 79 -17.38 -8.07 -15.77
N ARG A 80 -17.63 -6.78 -16.01
CA ARG A 80 -17.28 -5.70 -15.09
C ARG A 80 -18.08 -5.79 -13.80
N GLU A 81 -19.38 -6.02 -13.89
CA GLU A 81 -20.25 -6.23 -12.73
C GLU A 81 -19.76 -7.40 -11.88
N ALA A 82 -19.49 -8.56 -12.50
CA ALA A 82 -18.97 -9.73 -11.78
C ALA A 82 -17.67 -9.43 -11.00
N TRP A 83 -16.74 -8.69 -11.61
CA TRP A 83 -15.52 -8.27 -10.91
C TRP A 83 -15.80 -7.29 -9.77
N GLY A 84 -16.61 -6.26 -10.01
CA GLY A 84 -16.98 -5.27 -9.00
C GLY A 84 -17.62 -5.92 -7.78
N GLU A 85 -18.61 -6.78 -8.00
CA GLU A 85 -19.33 -7.52 -6.96
C GLU A 85 -18.40 -8.46 -6.18
N ALA A 86 -17.62 -9.29 -6.87
CA ALA A 86 -16.73 -10.25 -6.23
C ALA A 86 -15.63 -9.58 -5.39
N LEU A 87 -15.03 -8.50 -5.91
CA LEU A 87 -14.04 -7.72 -5.18
C LEU A 87 -14.65 -7.01 -3.97
N CYS A 88 -15.87 -6.51 -4.09
CA CYS A 88 -16.58 -5.86 -2.98
C CYS A 88 -16.93 -6.86 -1.89
N ALA A 89 -17.50 -8.01 -2.26
CA ALA A 89 -17.97 -9.03 -1.33
C ALA A 89 -16.84 -9.66 -0.50
N THR A 90 -15.68 -9.88 -1.12
CA THR A 90 -14.51 -10.49 -0.48
C THR A 90 -13.64 -9.47 0.26
N GLY A 91 -13.82 -8.18 0.03
CA GLY A 91 -12.85 -7.15 0.43
C GLY A 91 -11.55 -7.22 -0.40
N GLY A 92 -11.64 -7.73 -1.64
CA GLY A 92 -10.59 -7.70 -2.66
C GLY A 92 -10.26 -6.31 -3.18
N SER A 93 -11.08 -5.30 -2.83
CA SER A 93 -10.80 -3.89 -3.06
C SER A 93 -11.00 -3.08 -1.78
N GLN A 94 -9.92 -2.48 -1.27
CA GLN A 94 -9.98 -1.49 -0.18
C GLN A 94 -9.90 -0.08 -0.77
N CYS A 95 -8.69 0.44 -1.05
CA CYS A 95 -8.55 1.75 -1.68
C CYS A 95 -9.08 1.76 -3.13
N GLY A 96 -8.89 0.65 -3.86
CA GLY A 96 -9.34 0.47 -5.25
C GLY A 96 -8.31 0.85 -6.33
N TYR A 97 -7.14 1.36 -5.95
CA TYR A 97 -6.20 1.91 -6.93
C TYR A 97 -5.49 0.87 -7.80
N CYS A 98 -5.09 -0.28 -7.23
CA CYS A 98 -4.44 -1.34 -8.00
C CYS A 98 -5.41 -2.20 -8.81
N THR A 99 -6.68 -2.17 -8.45
CA THR A 99 -7.67 -3.19 -8.80
C THR A 99 -7.98 -3.26 -10.30
N PRO A 100 -8.15 -2.14 -11.03
CA PRO A 100 -8.34 -2.19 -12.49
C PRO A 100 -7.24 -2.94 -13.23
N GLY A 101 -5.98 -2.64 -12.94
CA GLY A 101 -4.86 -3.34 -13.57
C GLY A 101 -4.80 -4.81 -13.20
N ILE A 102 -5.17 -5.17 -11.96
CA ILE A 102 -5.26 -6.56 -11.51
C ILE A 102 -6.34 -7.31 -12.27
N VAL A 103 -7.53 -6.72 -12.44
CA VAL A 103 -8.62 -7.29 -13.24
C VAL A 103 -8.14 -7.58 -14.66
N MET A 104 -7.54 -6.60 -15.35
CA MET A 104 -7.02 -6.81 -16.71
C MET A 104 -5.97 -7.92 -16.79
N ARG A 105 -5.12 -8.05 -15.76
CA ARG A 105 -4.12 -9.11 -15.69
C ARG A 105 -4.75 -10.50 -15.55
N LEU A 106 -5.78 -10.63 -14.73
CA LEU A 106 -6.48 -11.89 -14.50
C LEU A 106 -7.32 -12.27 -15.72
N GLU A 107 -7.99 -11.30 -16.37
CA GLU A 107 -8.67 -11.51 -17.66
C GLU A 107 -7.70 -11.99 -18.75
N GLY A 108 -6.54 -11.35 -18.87
CA GLY A 108 -5.50 -11.79 -19.82
C GLY A 108 -4.91 -13.17 -19.49
N THR A 109 -4.97 -13.59 -18.23
CA THR A 109 -4.54 -14.94 -17.80
C THR A 109 -5.60 -15.97 -18.16
N ALA A 110 -6.87 -15.68 -17.85
CA ALA A 110 -8.01 -16.54 -18.18
C ALA A 110 -8.18 -16.69 -19.71
N GLY A 111 -8.03 -15.61 -20.48
CA GLY A 111 -8.12 -15.62 -21.94
C GLY A 111 -7.04 -16.48 -22.61
N LYS A 112 -5.96 -16.81 -21.90
CA LYS A 112 -4.91 -17.74 -22.34
C LYS A 112 -5.09 -19.17 -21.82
N GLY A 113 -6.24 -19.46 -21.20
CA GLY A 113 -6.56 -20.77 -20.65
C GLY A 113 -6.02 -21.01 -19.23
N GLY A 114 -5.61 -19.97 -18.50
CA GLY A 114 -5.24 -20.11 -17.09
C GLY A 114 -6.47 -20.25 -16.20
N ASP A 115 -6.51 -21.29 -15.36
CA ASP A 115 -7.59 -21.48 -14.40
C ASP A 115 -7.43 -20.55 -13.18
N LEU A 116 -8.35 -19.59 -13.04
CA LEU A 116 -8.36 -18.65 -11.91
C LEU A 116 -8.82 -19.31 -10.59
N CYS A 117 -9.33 -20.55 -10.62
CA CYS A 117 -9.59 -21.34 -9.43
C CYS A 117 -8.28 -21.85 -8.79
N GLU A 118 -7.21 -21.96 -9.57
CA GLU A 118 -5.91 -22.44 -9.08
C GLU A 118 -5.11 -21.30 -8.44
N ARG A 119 -4.87 -21.43 -7.13
CA ARG A 119 -4.07 -20.49 -6.33
C ARG A 119 -2.74 -20.12 -7.00
N ALA A 120 -2.01 -21.11 -7.53
CA ALA A 120 -0.70 -20.94 -8.13
C ALA A 120 -0.73 -20.15 -9.44
N VAL A 121 -1.81 -20.28 -10.23
CA VAL A 121 -2.01 -19.52 -11.47
C VAL A 121 -2.25 -18.06 -11.14
N VAL A 122 -3.17 -17.78 -10.22
CA VAL A 122 -3.48 -16.41 -9.77
C VAL A 122 -2.23 -15.75 -9.17
N ASP A 123 -1.47 -16.45 -8.33
CA ASP A 123 -0.24 -15.94 -7.75
C ASP A 123 0.80 -15.51 -8.76
N ARG A 124 1.05 -16.38 -9.74
CA ARG A 124 2.01 -16.12 -10.80
C ARG A 124 1.57 -14.94 -11.66
N ALA A 125 0.27 -14.81 -11.90
CA ALA A 125 -0.28 -13.66 -12.60
C ALA A 125 -0.07 -12.38 -11.80
N LEU A 126 -0.37 -12.39 -10.50
CA LEU A 126 -0.28 -11.25 -9.59
C LEU A 126 1.16 -10.88 -9.20
N ALA A 127 2.16 -11.72 -9.43
CA ALA A 127 3.57 -11.38 -9.17
C ALA A 127 4.04 -10.10 -9.92
N ALA A 128 3.38 -9.78 -11.04
CA ALA A 128 3.60 -8.55 -11.82
C ALA A 128 2.94 -7.29 -11.20
N HIS A 129 2.13 -7.46 -10.15
CA HIS A 129 1.41 -6.39 -9.47
C HIS A 129 1.97 -6.12 -8.07
N LEU A 130 1.61 -4.95 -7.54
CA LEU A 130 1.71 -4.62 -6.13
C LEU A 130 0.32 -4.24 -5.62
N CYS A 131 0.01 -4.70 -4.42
CA CYS A 131 -1.13 -4.29 -3.62
C CYS A 131 -0.62 -4.13 -2.18
N ARG A 132 -0.93 -3.01 -1.55
CA ARG A 132 -0.49 -2.70 -0.18
C ARG A 132 -1.54 -2.98 0.87
N CYS A 133 -2.81 -3.12 0.45
CA CYS A 133 -3.96 -3.10 1.34
C CYS A 133 -4.50 -4.49 1.67
N THR A 134 -4.61 -5.39 0.68
CA THR A 134 -5.51 -6.56 0.77
C THR A 134 -4.85 -7.84 1.26
N GLY A 135 -3.52 -7.89 1.32
CA GLY A 135 -2.78 -9.12 1.57
C GLY A 135 -3.04 -10.23 0.55
N TRP A 136 -3.48 -9.88 -0.68
CA TRP A 136 -3.67 -10.78 -1.83
C TRP A 136 -4.76 -11.85 -1.70
N GLN A 137 -5.06 -12.36 -0.51
CA GLN A 137 -5.99 -13.45 -0.30
C GLN A 137 -7.40 -13.11 -0.79
N THR A 138 -7.93 -11.95 -0.42
CA THR A 138 -9.27 -11.51 -0.82
C THR A 138 -9.39 -11.29 -2.34
N ILE A 139 -8.29 -10.89 -3.00
CA ILE A 139 -8.25 -10.80 -4.48
C ILE A 139 -8.35 -12.17 -5.13
N ARG A 140 -7.73 -13.21 -4.56
CA ARG A 140 -7.86 -14.59 -5.06
C ARG A 140 -9.27 -15.11 -4.87
N GLU A 141 -9.86 -14.87 -3.71
CA GLU A 141 -11.25 -15.22 -3.42
C GLU A 141 -12.19 -14.60 -4.46
N ALA A 142 -11.98 -13.32 -4.81
CA ALA A 142 -12.73 -12.64 -5.87
C ALA A 142 -12.50 -13.30 -7.25
N ALA A 143 -11.25 -13.64 -7.59
CA ALA A 143 -10.93 -14.30 -8.85
C ALA A 143 -11.64 -15.67 -8.99
N VAL A 144 -11.71 -16.46 -7.91
CA VAL A 144 -12.42 -17.74 -7.87
C VAL A 144 -13.93 -17.53 -8.06
N MET A 145 -14.53 -16.54 -7.40
CA MET A 145 -15.95 -16.23 -7.55
C MET A 145 -16.29 -15.88 -9.01
N VAL A 146 -15.47 -15.03 -9.63
CA VAL A 146 -15.63 -14.61 -11.03
C VAL A 146 -15.41 -15.75 -12.02
N ALA A 147 -14.54 -16.72 -11.70
CA ALA A 147 -14.27 -17.89 -12.53
C ALA A 147 -15.38 -18.93 -12.46
N THR A 148 -15.96 -19.13 -11.27
CA THR A 148 -17.03 -20.11 -11.04
C THR A 148 -18.42 -19.57 -11.37
N GLY A 149 -18.55 -18.26 -11.60
CA GLY A 149 -19.85 -17.61 -11.83
C GLY A 149 -20.72 -17.60 -10.57
N ALA A 150 -20.11 -17.59 -9.39
CA ALA A 150 -20.83 -17.52 -8.13
C ALA A 150 -21.67 -16.23 -8.08
N GLU A 151 -22.99 -16.35 -8.03
CA GLU A 151 -23.88 -15.20 -7.87
C GLU A 151 -23.71 -14.62 -6.47
N VAL A 152 -23.00 -13.50 -6.37
CA VAL A 152 -22.91 -12.69 -5.16
C VAL A 152 -23.45 -11.31 -5.51
N ARG A 153 -24.59 -10.95 -4.90
CA ARG A 153 -25.12 -9.60 -5.01
C ARG A 153 -24.87 -8.87 -3.71
N SER A 154 -24.05 -7.83 -3.76
CA SER A 154 -23.80 -6.92 -2.65
C SER A 154 -25.00 -6.04 -2.30
N GLU A 155 -26.11 -6.12 -3.06
CA GLU A 155 -27.37 -5.39 -2.85
C GLU A 155 -27.97 -5.53 -1.43
N SER A 156 -27.62 -6.59 -0.69
CA SER A 156 -28.07 -6.80 0.70
C SER A 156 -27.13 -6.23 1.76
N ARG A 157 -25.98 -5.70 1.38
CA ARG A 157 -24.94 -5.16 2.27
C ARG A 157 -25.21 -3.67 2.55
N ASP A 158 -25.08 -3.28 3.81
CA ASP A 158 -25.12 -1.89 4.21
C ASP A 158 -23.77 -1.21 3.89
N PHE A 159 -23.70 -0.51 2.75
CA PHE A 159 -22.49 0.18 2.32
C PHE A 159 -22.14 1.39 3.17
N ASP A 160 -23.11 2.01 3.85
CA ASP A 160 -22.83 3.13 4.74
C ASP A 160 -22.13 2.62 6.00
N ALA A 161 -22.63 1.52 6.58
CA ALA A 161 -21.97 0.83 7.69
C ALA A 161 -20.58 0.31 7.29
N ALA A 162 -20.45 -0.29 6.11
CA ALA A 162 -19.16 -0.75 5.59
C ALA A 162 -18.16 0.40 5.38
N SER A 163 -18.60 1.53 4.82
CA SER A 163 -17.77 2.72 4.60
C SER A 163 -17.34 3.35 5.92
N ARG A 164 -18.23 3.44 6.92
CA ARG A 164 -17.88 3.86 8.28
C ARG A 164 -16.85 2.92 8.91
N ARG A 165 -17.06 1.60 8.81
CA ARG A 165 -16.09 0.62 9.32
C ARG A 165 -14.72 0.78 8.67
N ALA A 166 -14.69 0.96 7.35
CA ALA A 166 -13.46 1.11 6.59
C ALA A 166 -12.74 2.42 6.93
N THR A 167 -13.49 3.49 7.17
CA THR A 167 -12.96 4.78 7.62
C THR A 167 -12.26 4.66 8.98
N ILE A 168 -12.86 3.93 9.93
CA ILE A 168 -12.25 3.69 11.24
C ILE A 168 -11.01 2.81 11.12
N GLU A 169 -11.01 1.80 10.26
CA GLU A 169 -9.83 0.95 10.07
C GLU A 169 -8.67 1.64 9.33
N GLY A 170 -8.98 2.51 8.36
CA GLY A 170 -8.00 3.20 7.53
C GLY A 170 -7.53 4.56 8.07
N HIS A 171 -8.17 5.07 9.13
CA HIS A 171 -7.95 6.42 9.69
C HIS A 171 -8.11 7.54 8.66
N ALA A 172 -8.89 7.29 7.61
CA ALA A 172 -9.12 8.20 6.50
C ALA A 172 -10.48 7.91 5.89
N HIS A 173 -11.14 8.93 5.35
CA HIS A 173 -12.43 8.75 4.70
C HIS A 173 -12.35 7.68 3.60
N GLN A 174 -13.29 6.74 3.64
CA GLN A 174 -13.34 5.66 2.67
C GLN A 174 -14.78 5.22 2.38
N ARG A 175 -15.06 5.03 1.10
CA ARG A 175 -16.26 4.40 0.56
C ARG A 175 -15.99 2.93 0.24
N VAL A 176 -17.00 2.10 0.46
CA VAL A 176 -17.04 0.69 0.09
C VAL A 176 -18.17 0.49 -0.90
N GLY A 177 -17.87 -0.13 -2.04
CA GLY A 177 -18.85 -0.43 -3.09
C GLY A 177 -18.23 -1.19 -4.26
N PRO A 178 -19.05 -1.81 -5.14
CA PRO A 178 -18.57 -2.49 -6.35
C PRO A 178 -17.79 -1.58 -7.29
N ASP A 179 -18.20 -0.31 -7.38
CA ASP A 179 -17.56 0.73 -8.19
C ASP A 179 -16.09 0.97 -7.80
N ILE A 180 -15.76 0.85 -6.51
CA ILE A 180 -14.39 1.01 -6.00
C ILE A 180 -13.45 -0.04 -6.59
N GLY A 181 -13.92 -1.29 -6.74
CA GLY A 181 -13.17 -2.37 -7.41
C GLY A 181 -12.86 -2.08 -8.88
N LEU A 182 -13.69 -1.25 -9.52
CA LEU A 182 -13.57 -0.83 -10.92
C LEU A 182 -12.78 0.48 -11.07
N GLY A 183 -12.17 0.97 -10.00
CA GLY A 183 -11.30 2.15 -10.02
C GLY A 183 -12.02 3.49 -9.86
N MET A 184 -13.31 3.49 -9.47
CA MET A 184 -14.13 4.69 -9.21
C MET A 184 -13.94 5.24 -7.78
N GLY A 185 -12.70 5.21 -7.28
CA GLY A 185 -12.35 5.65 -5.93
C GLY A 185 -12.31 7.17 -5.73
N GLY A 186 -12.43 7.98 -6.78
CA GLY A 186 -12.29 9.44 -6.64
C GLY A 186 -10.84 9.89 -6.40
N PHE A 187 -9.87 9.20 -7.03
CA PHE A 187 -8.45 9.53 -6.95
C PHE A 187 -8.17 10.92 -7.52
N ALA A 188 -7.29 11.67 -6.87
CA ALA A 188 -7.12 13.10 -7.14
C ALA A 188 -6.78 13.39 -8.61
N ASP A 189 -5.84 12.63 -9.18
CA ASP A 189 -5.40 12.77 -10.57
C ASP A 189 -6.48 12.43 -11.61
N ASP A 190 -7.49 11.63 -11.25
CA ASP A 190 -8.58 11.25 -12.15
C ASP A 190 -9.64 12.34 -12.29
N GLY A 191 -9.78 13.21 -11.28
CA GLY A 191 -10.81 14.26 -11.25
C GLY A 191 -10.38 15.60 -11.86
N ALA A 192 -9.15 15.70 -12.34
CA ALA A 192 -8.60 16.96 -12.87
C ALA A 192 -9.31 17.38 -14.17
N PRO A 193 -9.47 18.70 -14.42
CA PRO A 193 -9.93 19.18 -15.72
C PRO A 193 -9.06 18.64 -16.86
N SER A 194 -9.68 18.24 -17.97
CA SER A 194 -9.00 17.55 -19.07
C SER A 194 -7.96 18.41 -19.80
N ASP A 195 -8.09 19.73 -19.72
CA ASP A 195 -7.20 20.73 -20.28
C ASP A 195 -6.19 21.30 -19.26
N ALA A 196 -6.20 20.80 -18.02
CA ALA A 196 -5.28 21.27 -16.99
C ALA A 196 -3.84 20.90 -17.34
N PRO A 197 -2.91 21.87 -17.47
CA PRO A 197 -1.50 21.57 -17.62
C PRO A 197 -0.96 20.78 -16.42
N VAL A 198 0.07 19.98 -16.68
CA VAL A 198 0.70 19.10 -15.71
C VAL A 198 1.90 19.79 -15.09
N ALA A 199 1.93 19.82 -13.76
CA ALA A 199 3.08 20.23 -12.97
C ALA A 199 3.87 19.01 -12.47
N LEU A 200 5.17 18.96 -12.80
CA LEU A 200 6.12 17.97 -12.28
C LEU A 200 7.30 18.66 -11.59
N LEU A 201 7.84 17.98 -10.59
CA LEU A 201 8.98 18.47 -9.82
C LEU A 201 10.30 18.06 -10.51
N ALA A 202 11.14 19.05 -10.83
CA ALA A 202 12.47 18.82 -11.36
C ALA A 202 13.45 18.37 -10.26
N ALA A 203 14.63 17.88 -10.66
CA ALA A 203 15.63 17.35 -9.72
C ALA A 203 16.18 18.42 -8.76
N ASP A 204 16.22 19.69 -9.18
CA ASP A 204 16.63 20.84 -8.37
C ASP A 204 15.52 21.36 -7.44
N GLY A 205 14.33 20.73 -7.47
CA GLY A 205 13.18 21.13 -6.66
C GLY A 205 12.31 22.23 -7.26
N THR A 206 12.55 22.65 -8.50
CA THR A 206 11.69 23.61 -9.20
C THR A 206 10.49 22.93 -9.85
N TRP A 207 9.35 23.62 -9.88
CA TRP A 207 8.15 23.16 -10.58
C TRP A 207 8.20 23.50 -12.07
N THR A 208 7.98 22.50 -12.91
CA THR A 208 7.80 22.68 -14.36
C THR A 208 6.36 22.37 -14.72
N VAL A 209 5.69 23.35 -15.34
CA VAL A 209 4.31 23.23 -15.83
C VAL A 209 4.36 23.11 -17.35
N ALA A 210 3.67 22.11 -17.90
CA ALA A 210 3.55 21.95 -19.35
C ALA A 210 2.14 21.44 -19.74
N PRO A 211 1.69 21.70 -20.97
CA PRO A 211 0.38 21.24 -21.47
C PRO A 211 0.17 19.72 -21.35
N THR A 212 1.23 18.92 -21.51
CA THR A 212 1.15 17.46 -21.47
C THR A 212 2.16 16.85 -20.52
N MET A 213 1.85 15.65 -20.01
CA MET A 213 2.77 14.85 -19.18
C MET A 213 4.09 14.56 -19.92
N THR A 214 4.02 14.29 -21.24
CA THR A 214 5.18 14.02 -22.07
C THR A 214 6.09 15.24 -22.19
N GLU A 215 5.52 16.43 -22.41
CA GLU A 215 6.27 17.69 -22.44
C GLU A 215 6.86 18.03 -21.07
N ALA A 216 6.09 17.88 -19.99
CA ALA A 216 6.58 18.13 -18.63
C ALA A 216 7.79 17.25 -18.30
N ARG A 217 7.73 15.96 -18.66
CA ARG A 217 8.84 15.01 -18.46
C ARG A 217 10.07 15.36 -19.28
N ALA A 218 9.88 15.71 -20.54
CA ALA A 218 10.98 16.13 -21.40
C ALA A 218 11.67 17.39 -20.86
N ALA A 219 10.88 18.36 -20.36
CA ALA A 219 11.37 19.61 -19.81
C ALA A 219 12.15 19.43 -18.50
N ILE A 220 11.65 18.62 -17.56
CA ILE A 220 12.38 18.38 -16.29
C ILE A 220 13.65 17.53 -16.48
N GLY A 221 13.73 16.74 -17.57
CA GLY A 221 14.87 15.87 -17.86
C GLY A 221 15.22 14.84 -16.77
N LYS A 222 14.31 14.63 -15.80
CA LYS A 222 14.57 13.82 -14.61
C LYS A 222 14.60 12.34 -14.97
N ILE A 223 15.79 11.74 -14.89
CA ILE A 223 15.96 10.30 -15.00
C ILE A 223 15.59 9.67 -13.66
N GLN A 224 14.56 8.82 -13.67
CA GLN A 224 14.11 8.15 -12.46
C GLN A 224 15.17 7.19 -11.94
N GLY A 225 15.37 7.22 -10.62
CA GLY A 225 16.28 6.35 -9.90
C GLY A 225 15.98 4.86 -10.06
N ARG A 226 17.00 4.03 -9.84
CA ARG A 226 16.92 2.56 -9.91
C ARG A 226 17.05 1.95 -8.53
N ASN A 227 16.88 0.63 -8.45
CA ASN A 227 17.15 -0.09 -7.22
C ASN A 227 18.64 -0.03 -6.87
N THR A 228 18.94 0.14 -5.58
CA THR A 228 20.30 0.06 -5.04
C THR A 228 20.67 -1.39 -4.74
N THR A 229 21.98 -1.67 -4.69
CA THR A 229 22.54 -2.91 -4.14
C THR A 229 23.14 -2.71 -2.74
N VAL A 230 23.06 -1.49 -2.21
CA VAL A 230 23.48 -1.18 -0.84
C VAL A 230 22.48 -1.81 0.12
N ASP A 231 22.97 -2.54 1.12
CA ASP A 231 22.15 -3.08 2.19
C ASP A 231 21.71 -1.95 3.14
N ALA A 232 20.48 -2.05 3.64
CA ALA A 232 20.03 -1.18 4.73
C ALA A 232 20.77 -1.56 6.03
N VAL A 233 21.14 -0.55 6.80
CA VAL A 233 21.82 -0.68 8.10
C VAL A 233 21.03 0.13 9.11
N ALA A 234 20.70 -0.50 10.24
CA ALA A 234 19.96 0.18 11.30
C ALA A 234 20.79 1.38 11.81
N PRO A 235 20.25 2.61 11.79
CA PRO A 235 21.03 3.83 12.03
C PRO A 235 21.21 4.15 13.53
N ILE A 236 20.51 3.45 14.42
CA ILE A 236 20.50 3.72 15.85
C ILE A 236 21.02 2.48 16.57
N GLU A 237 22.01 2.68 17.44
CA GLU A 237 22.58 1.62 18.27
C GLU A 237 21.66 1.28 19.45
N VAL A 238 21.61 -0.01 19.81
CA VAL A 238 20.89 -0.49 20.99
C VAL A 238 21.42 0.22 22.25
N PRO A 239 20.55 0.68 23.17
CA PRO A 239 20.99 1.26 24.43
C PRO A 239 21.80 0.26 25.27
N ASP A 240 22.76 0.76 26.05
CA ASP A 240 23.55 -0.09 26.95
C ASP A 240 22.68 -0.64 28.08
N GLY A 241 22.79 -1.94 28.36
CA GLY A 241 22.08 -2.57 29.48
C GLY A 241 22.05 -4.09 29.40
N ASP A 242 21.54 -4.70 30.47
CA ASP A 242 21.20 -6.12 30.51
C ASP A 242 19.74 -6.28 30.09
N TRP A 243 19.53 -6.79 28.87
CA TRP A 243 18.24 -6.84 28.20
C TRP A 243 17.79 -8.28 27.99
N ALA A 244 16.51 -8.53 28.23
CA ALA A 244 15.88 -9.80 27.86
C ALA A 244 15.67 -9.89 26.34
N LEU A 245 15.27 -8.78 25.72
CA LEU A 245 15.15 -8.63 24.27
C LEU A 245 15.74 -7.30 23.81
N THR A 246 16.31 -7.32 22.61
CA THR A 246 16.76 -6.11 21.91
C THR A 246 16.16 -6.09 20.52
N LEU A 247 15.89 -4.89 20.00
CA LEU A 247 15.43 -4.70 18.62
C LEU A 247 16.09 -3.46 18.03
N GLN A 248 16.52 -3.54 16.78
CA GLN A 248 16.87 -2.41 15.91
C GLN A 248 16.01 -2.47 14.65
N THR A 249 15.50 -1.32 14.21
CA THR A 249 14.72 -1.21 12.97
C THR A 249 15.35 -0.19 12.01
N ASN A 250 14.93 -0.28 10.75
CA ASN A 250 15.31 0.66 9.70
C ASN A 250 14.15 1.60 9.35
N TRP A 251 14.43 2.62 8.56
CA TRP A 251 13.35 3.36 7.89
C TRP A 251 12.52 2.41 7.03
N VAL A 252 11.20 2.58 7.07
CA VAL A 252 10.26 1.84 6.23
C VAL A 252 9.40 2.82 5.44
N GLU A 253 9.30 2.58 4.14
CA GLU A 253 8.45 3.34 3.22
C GLU A 253 7.00 2.82 3.30
N PRO A 254 6.00 3.70 3.53
CA PRO A 254 4.59 3.31 3.54
C PRO A 254 4.12 2.56 2.29
N ALA A 255 4.74 2.83 1.13
CA ALA A 255 4.58 2.08 -0.11
C ALA A 255 3.14 2.09 -0.70
N TYR A 256 2.37 3.15 -0.41
CA TYR A 256 1.08 3.38 -1.06
C TYR A 256 1.24 3.59 -2.57
N LEU A 257 0.28 3.15 -3.38
CA LEU A 257 0.44 3.06 -4.85
C LEU A 257 0.13 4.36 -5.59
N GLU A 258 -0.90 5.07 -5.16
CA GLU A 258 -1.22 6.40 -5.68
C GLU A 258 -0.21 7.39 -5.11
N THR A 259 0.70 7.90 -5.93
CA THR A 259 1.62 8.96 -5.51
C THR A 259 0.85 10.22 -5.09
N ASP A 260 1.47 11.10 -4.32
CA ASP A 260 0.90 12.41 -4.01
C ASP A 260 0.52 13.14 -5.31
N ALA A 261 -0.73 13.55 -5.36
CA ALA A 261 -1.32 14.24 -6.49
C ALA A 261 -2.43 15.14 -5.97
N ALA A 262 -2.56 16.30 -6.58
CA ALA A 262 -3.67 17.22 -6.37
C ALA A 262 -3.84 18.08 -7.61
N TRP A 263 -5.04 18.60 -7.80
CA TRP A 263 -5.27 19.70 -8.73
C TRP A 263 -6.02 20.82 -8.04
N ALA A 264 -5.85 22.02 -8.57
CA ALA A 264 -6.52 23.22 -8.07
C ALA A 264 -6.90 24.14 -9.22
N ILE A 265 -7.89 24.99 -8.98
CA ILE A 265 -8.27 26.13 -9.81
C ILE A 265 -8.02 27.40 -8.98
N PRO A 266 -7.66 28.55 -9.59
CA PRO A 266 -7.45 29.78 -8.84
C PRO A 266 -8.66 30.13 -7.95
N GLY A 267 -8.41 30.27 -6.64
CA GLY A 267 -9.43 30.64 -5.67
C GLY A 267 -10.35 29.51 -5.20
N SER A 268 -10.08 28.25 -5.56
CA SER A 268 -10.76 27.07 -5.00
C SER A 268 -9.87 26.31 -4.02
N ASP A 269 -10.49 25.50 -3.18
CA ASP A 269 -9.76 24.48 -2.43
C ASP A 269 -9.17 23.43 -3.40
N PRO A 270 -7.98 22.90 -3.12
CA PRO A 270 -7.41 21.82 -3.90
C PRO A 270 -8.14 20.50 -3.63
N THR A 271 -7.98 19.53 -4.51
CA THR A 271 -8.45 18.17 -4.22
C THR A 271 -7.64 17.49 -3.12
N ASP A 272 -8.33 16.68 -2.32
CA ASP A 272 -7.72 15.85 -1.28
C ASP A 272 -6.82 14.75 -1.89
N PRO A 273 -5.54 14.65 -1.48
CA PRO A 273 -4.61 13.65 -2.00
C PRO A 273 -4.81 12.24 -1.40
N LEU A 274 -5.65 12.07 -0.37
CA LEU A 274 -5.92 10.78 0.29
C LEU A 274 -6.99 9.94 -0.43
N ALA A 275 -7.81 10.58 -1.27
CA ALA A 275 -8.85 9.93 -2.07
C ALA A 275 -9.66 8.89 -1.28
N ASN A 276 -9.73 7.64 -1.75
CA ASN A 276 -10.41 6.53 -1.08
C ASN A 276 -9.42 5.61 -0.38
N GLY A 277 -9.46 5.55 0.95
CA GLY A 277 -8.68 4.59 1.75
C GLY A 277 -7.25 5.05 2.10
N GLY A 278 -6.94 6.33 1.92
CA GLY A 278 -5.74 6.97 2.44
C GLY A 278 -4.41 6.39 1.93
N ALA A 279 -3.34 6.65 2.68
CA ALA A 279 -1.97 6.31 2.30
C ALA A 279 -1.16 5.74 3.48
N PHE A 280 -1.84 5.07 4.42
CA PHE A 280 -1.25 4.53 5.65
C PHE A 280 -0.49 5.60 6.46
N GLY A 281 -1.05 6.82 6.50
CA GLY A 281 -0.43 7.99 7.12
C GLY A 281 0.54 8.77 6.24
N GLY A 282 1.04 8.18 5.14
CA GLY A 282 2.13 8.75 4.35
C GLY A 282 1.81 10.00 3.51
N LYS A 283 0.55 10.45 3.52
CA LYS A 283 0.08 11.66 2.81
C LYS A 283 -0.60 12.69 3.73
N VAL A 284 -0.69 12.44 5.04
CA VAL A 284 -1.41 13.31 5.98
C VAL A 284 -0.86 14.74 5.95
N ASP A 285 0.47 14.87 5.90
CA ASP A 285 1.17 16.15 5.87
C ASP A 285 1.71 16.49 4.47
N SER A 286 1.08 15.97 3.41
CA SER A 286 1.57 16.19 2.04
C SER A 286 1.50 17.68 1.66
N PRO A 287 2.58 18.27 1.12
CA PRO A 287 2.56 19.67 0.68
C PRO A 287 1.85 19.86 -0.68
N VAL A 288 1.62 18.77 -1.41
CA VAL A 288 1.11 18.76 -2.78
C VAL A 288 -0.18 19.57 -2.98
N PRO A 289 -1.18 19.51 -2.09
CA PRO A 289 -2.40 20.33 -2.25
C PRO A 289 -2.10 21.84 -2.19
N GLY A 290 -1.23 22.26 -1.28
CA GLY A 290 -0.81 23.67 -1.15
C GLY A 290 -0.02 24.13 -2.37
N ASP A 291 0.94 23.31 -2.82
CA ASP A 291 1.71 23.58 -4.04
C ASP A 291 0.78 23.72 -5.26
N ALA A 292 -0.24 22.86 -5.38
CA ALA A 292 -1.19 22.94 -6.49
C ALA A 292 -1.96 24.28 -6.51
N VAL A 293 -2.36 24.80 -5.34
CA VAL A 293 -3.02 26.11 -5.22
C VAL A 293 -2.08 27.24 -5.64
N GLU A 294 -0.84 27.22 -5.17
CA GLU A 294 0.15 28.25 -5.53
C GLU A 294 0.42 28.26 -7.04
N LEU A 295 0.62 27.07 -7.62
CA LEU A 295 0.83 26.92 -9.06
C LEU A 295 -0.40 27.39 -9.85
N ALA A 296 -1.61 26.99 -9.47
CA ALA A 296 -2.83 27.42 -10.16
C ALA A 296 -2.95 28.96 -10.15
N ALA A 297 -2.70 29.59 -9.00
CA ALA A 297 -2.70 31.05 -8.87
C ALA A 297 -1.64 31.73 -9.77
N ARG A 298 -0.45 31.14 -9.88
CA ARG A 298 0.64 31.66 -10.73
C ARG A 298 0.34 31.52 -12.22
N GLU A 299 -0.19 30.38 -12.64
CA GLU A 299 -0.52 30.12 -14.05
C GLU A 299 -1.83 30.80 -14.48
N GLY A 300 -2.65 31.26 -13.53
CA GLY A 300 -3.93 31.92 -13.80
C GLY A 300 -5.02 30.98 -14.31
N GLY A 301 -4.88 29.67 -14.06
CA GLY A 301 -5.77 28.62 -14.57
C GLY A 301 -5.61 27.30 -13.79
N PRO A 302 -6.37 26.25 -14.15
CA PRO A 302 -6.25 24.95 -13.49
C PRO A 302 -4.82 24.40 -13.61
N VAL A 303 -4.33 23.73 -12.57
CA VAL A 303 -3.06 22.99 -12.62
C VAL A 303 -3.25 21.61 -11.99
N ARG A 304 -2.78 20.58 -12.68
CA ARG A 304 -2.72 19.19 -12.19
C ARG A 304 -1.29 18.88 -11.75
N LEU A 305 -1.06 18.74 -10.45
CA LEU A 305 0.24 18.46 -9.86
C LEU A 305 0.36 16.99 -9.50
N ARG A 306 1.52 16.40 -9.82
CA ARG A 306 1.82 15.03 -9.39
C ARG A 306 3.28 14.80 -9.06
N TRP A 307 3.53 14.16 -7.93
CA TRP A 307 4.84 13.61 -7.59
C TRP A 307 5.14 12.34 -8.38
N SER A 308 6.39 12.19 -8.85
CA SER A 308 6.86 10.89 -9.32
C SER A 308 7.04 9.95 -8.13
N ARG A 309 7.15 8.63 -8.38
CA ARG A 309 7.44 7.67 -7.30
C ARG A 309 8.73 8.03 -6.56
N GLU A 310 9.74 8.51 -7.28
CA GLU A 310 10.98 8.97 -6.65
C GLU A 310 10.78 10.19 -5.74
N ASP A 311 9.90 11.13 -6.10
CA ASP A 311 9.59 12.29 -5.25
C ASP A 311 8.93 11.86 -3.95
N VAL A 312 7.96 10.92 -4.02
CA VAL A 312 7.33 10.31 -2.84
C VAL A 312 8.38 9.72 -1.90
N VAL A 313 9.33 8.96 -2.44
CA VAL A 313 10.37 8.32 -1.63
C VAL A 313 11.29 9.36 -0.99
N ARG A 314 11.74 10.36 -1.75
CA ARG A 314 12.71 11.34 -1.26
C ARG A 314 12.11 12.35 -0.28
N ARG A 315 10.83 12.67 -0.42
CA ARG A 315 10.20 13.80 0.29
C ARG A 315 9.11 13.37 1.27
N GLY A 316 8.43 12.26 0.98
CA GLY A 316 7.39 11.73 1.86
C GLY A 316 7.96 11.17 3.16
N PRO A 317 7.17 11.18 4.25
CA PRO A 317 7.62 10.66 5.53
C PRO A 317 7.82 9.13 5.49
N LYS A 318 8.69 8.64 6.38
CA LYS A 318 9.00 7.22 6.62
C LYS A 318 8.66 6.85 8.05
N ARG A 319 8.45 5.56 8.30
CA ARG A 319 8.42 5.03 9.67
C ARG A 319 9.78 5.33 10.32
N PRO A 320 9.81 5.93 11.53
CA PRO A 320 11.06 6.24 12.19
C PRO A 320 11.81 4.96 12.58
N PRO A 321 13.12 4.86 12.31
CA PRO A 321 13.94 3.79 12.86
C PRO A 321 14.06 3.97 14.38
N MET A 322 14.26 2.86 15.08
CA MET A 322 14.52 2.85 16.52
C MET A 322 15.45 1.71 16.89
N ALA A 323 16.03 1.81 18.07
CA ALA A 323 16.66 0.71 18.76
C ALA A 323 16.18 0.67 20.21
N LEU A 324 15.94 -0.52 20.75
CA LEU A 324 15.47 -0.66 22.12
C LEU A 324 16.07 -1.89 22.79
N GLY A 325 16.16 -1.79 24.11
CA GLY A 325 16.45 -2.89 25.01
C GLY A 325 15.35 -2.97 26.05
N MET A 326 14.81 -4.16 26.27
CA MET A 326 13.68 -4.39 27.17
C MET A 326 13.97 -5.54 28.14
N ARG A 327 13.62 -5.34 29.41
CA ARG A 327 13.71 -6.36 30.47
C ARG A 327 12.44 -7.19 30.52
N SER A 328 12.51 -8.31 31.22
CA SER A 328 11.38 -9.25 31.38
C SER A 328 10.15 -8.65 32.07
N ASP A 329 10.31 -7.55 32.82
CA ASP A 329 9.20 -6.82 33.46
C ASP A 329 8.55 -5.75 32.57
N GLY A 330 9.02 -5.61 31.33
CA GLY A 330 8.55 -4.61 30.37
C GLY A 330 9.16 -3.22 30.54
N SER A 331 10.03 -3.00 31.53
CA SER A 331 10.84 -1.79 31.62
C SER A 331 11.99 -1.82 30.60
N GLY A 332 12.44 -0.66 30.14
CA GLY A 332 13.48 -0.60 29.12
C GLY A 332 13.81 0.80 28.67
N VAL A 333 14.61 0.88 27.62
CA VAL A 333 14.97 2.13 26.95
C VAL A 333 14.72 1.97 25.45
N VAL A 334 14.07 2.95 24.83
CA VAL A 334 13.93 3.08 23.38
C VAL A 334 14.66 4.32 22.93
N ARG A 335 15.63 4.16 22.04
CA ARG A 335 16.20 5.23 21.23
C ARG A 335 15.46 5.30 19.92
N VAL A 336 14.84 6.42 19.59
CA VAL A 336 14.02 6.57 18.37
C VAL A 336 14.37 7.85 17.65
N ALA A 337 14.36 7.82 16.32
CA ALA A 337 14.54 9.03 15.52
C ALA A 337 13.54 10.11 15.94
N ARG A 338 14.03 11.30 16.28
CA ARG A 338 13.20 12.44 16.72
C ARG A 338 12.08 12.68 15.72
N THR A 339 10.84 12.53 16.19
CA THR A 339 9.64 12.61 15.36
C THR A 339 8.51 13.20 16.19
N PRO A 340 7.79 14.24 15.70
CA PRO A 340 6.69 14.84 16.48
C PRO A 340 5.67 13.81 16.96
N GLY A 341 5.38 13.80 18.26
CA GLY A 341 4.40 12.91 18.90
C GLY A 341 4.90 11.49 19.21
N ILE A 342 6.17 11.16 18.95
CA ILE A 342 6.67 9.78 19.04
C ILE A 342 6.73 9.27 20.48
N VAL A 343 7.03 10.15 21.43
CA VAL A 343 7.10 9.81 22.86
C VAL A 343 5.73 9.43 23.35
N GLU A 344 4.70 10.23 23.04
CA GLU A 344 3.31 9.97 23.42
C GLU A 344 2.80 8.67 22.81
N ALA A 345 3.13 8.42 21.53
CA ALA A 345 2.79 7.18 20.86
C ALA A 345 3.38 5.95 21.58
N ILE A 346 4.68 5.95 21.88
CA ILE A 346 5.36 4.84 22.55
C ILE A 346 4.85 4.63 23.98
N VAL A 347 4.76 5.70 24.77
CA VAL A 347 4.34 5.64 26.18
C VAL A 347 2.90 5.16 26.33
N SER A 348 2.04 5.39 25.32
CA SER A 348 0.65 4.93 25.32
C SER A 348 0.49 3.40 25.46
N VAL A 349 1.49 2.63 25.02
CA VAL A 349 1.50 1.15 25.11
C VAL A 349 2.55 0.63 26.10
N ALA A 350 3.55 1.43 26.43
CA ALA A 350 4.69 1.04 27.27
C ALA A 350 5.03 2.11 28.32
N PRO A 351 4.22 2.29 29.37
CA PRO A 351 4.42 3.36 30.36
C PRO A 351 5.67 3.18 31.24
N LEU A 352 6.29 1.99 31.23
CA LEU A 352 7.50 1.68 31.99
C LEU A 352 8.80 1.90 31.20
N ILE A 353 8.69 2.37 29.95
CA ILE A 353 9.84 2.55 29.06
C ILE A 353 10.32 3.99 29.10
N GLU A 354 11.64 4.17 29.13
CA GLU A 354 12.27 5.46 28.89
C GLU A 354 12.43 5.67 27.38
N VAL A 355 12.06 6.84 26.88
CA VAL A 355 12.17 7.19 25.46
C VAL A 355 13.24 8.26 25.28
N GLU A 356 14.29 7.91 24.56
CA GLU A 356 15.40 8.78 24.15
C GLU A 356 15.21 9.16 22.67
N GLU A 357 14.83 10.41 22.40
CA GLU A 357 14.79 10.91 21.02
C GLU A 357 16.20 11.24 20.52
N VAL A 358 16.59 10.65 19.40
CA VAL A 358 17.90 10.86 18.77
C VAL A 358 17.77 11.61 17.46
N ASP A 359 18.64 12.59 17.26
CA ASP A 359 18.76 13.32 16.00
C ASP A 359 19.66 12.52 15.05
N ILE A 360 19.08 12.03 13.95
CA ILE A 360 19.79 11.26 12.92
C ILE A 360 19.64 11.92 11.55
N VAL A 361 20.64 11.76 10.70
CA VAL A 361 20.58 12.18 9.30
C VAL A 361 19.76 11.15 8.53
N GLY A 362 18.67 11.56 7.89
CA GLY A 362 17.77 10.65 7.19
C GLY A 362 16.58 11.33 6.53
N PRO A 363 15.73 10.56 5.83
CA PRO A 363 14.48 11.07 5.27
C PRO A 363 13.51 11.52 6.38
N PRO A 364 12.52 12.36 6.05
CA PRO A 364 11.50 12.79 7.00
C PRO A 364 10.77 11.60 7.64
N THR A 365 10.34 11.75 8.89
CA THR A 365 9.58 10.74 9.64
C THR A 365 8.24 11.31 10.09
N SER A 366 7.26 10.43 10.34
CA SER A 366 5.96 10.83 10.88
C SER A 366 5.34 9.74 11.73
N THR A 367 4.68 10.14 12.82
CA THR A 367 3.85 9.28 13.67
C THR A 367 2.49 8.96 13.05
N ALA A 368 2.06 9.71 12.02
CA ALA A 368 0.84 9.40 11.28
C ALA A 368 0.94 8.07 10.52
N ILE A 369 2.17 7.62 10.19
CA ILE A 369 2.38 6.34 9.55
C ILE A 369 1.85 5.23 10.45
N ARG A 370 1.02 4.35 9.86
CA ARG A 370 0.29 3.29 10.57
C ARG A 370 1.13 2.64 11.66
N GLY A 371 0.81 2.82 12.94
CA GLY A 371 1.52 2.15 14.01
C GLY A 371 2.97 2.61 14.27
N ALA A 372 3.41 3.75 13.74
CA ALA A 372 4.78 4.24 13.90
C ALA A 372 5.14 4.47 15.37
N GLY A 373 6.23 3.86 15.83
CA GLY A 373 6.72 4.01 17.21
C GLY A 373 6.14 2.95 18.14
N TRP A 374 4.82 2.95 18.29
CA TRP A 374 4.18 2.11 19.29
C TRP A 374 4.06 0.64 18.89
N ALA A 375 3.91 0.32 17.60
CA ALA A 375 3.70 -1.06 17.17
C ALA A 375 4.95 -1.94 17.38
N GLU A 376 6.14 -1.38 17.16
CA GLU A 376 7.43 -2.04 17.42
C GLU A 376 7.58 -2.36 18.92
N VAL A 377 7.30 -1.37 19.78
CA VAL A 377 7.41 -1.53 21.24
C VAL A 377 6.36 -2.49 21.77
N ALA A 378 5.12 -2.40 21.30
CA ALA A 378 4.05 -3.33 21.63
C ALA A 378 4.37 -4.76 21.18
N ALA A 379 5.01 -4.91 20.02
CA ALA A 379 5.42 -6.22 19.54
C ALA A 379 6.51 -6.84 20.44
N VAL A 380 7.44 -6.04 20.97
CA VAL A 380 8.45 -6.52 21.92
C VAL A 380 7.83 -6.93 23.26
N LEU A 381 6.92 -6.11 23.79
CA LEU A 381 6.17 -6.46 25.02
C LEU A 381 5.41 -7.78 24.85
N ALA A 382 4.66 -7.94 23.75
CA ALA A 382 3.93 -9.17 23.48
C ALA A 382 4.86 -10.38 23.25
N SER A 383 6.06 -10.15 22.72
CA SER A 383 7.06 -11.21 22.53
C SER A 383 7.64 -11.69 23.86
N LEU A 384 7.82 -10.83 24.86
CA LEU A 384 8.22 -11.26 26.21
C LEU A 384 7.19 -12.21 26.83
N GLU A 385 5.90 -11.92 26.68
CA GLU A 385 4.82 -12.79 27.18
C GLU A 385 4.76 -14.13 26.44
N SER A 386 4.88 -14.09 25.11
CA SER A 386 4.95 -15.28 24.25
C SER A 386 6.11 -16.21 24.67
N LEU A 387 7.29 -15.64 24.90
CA LEU A 387 8.47 -16.41 25.33
C LEU A 387 8.34 -16.91 26.78
N ALA A 388 7.76 -16.12 27.68
CA ALA A 388 7.54 -16.54 29.07
C ALA A 388 6.53 -17.69 29.19
N THR A 389 5.64 -17.84 28.21
CA THR A 389 4.62 -18.90 28.16
C THR A 389 4.99 -20.07 27.24
N ASP A 390 6.19 -20.05 26.64
CA ASP A 390 6.69 -21.06 25.69
C ASP A 390 5.74 -21.26 24.49
N GLN A 391 5.22 -20.15 23.95
CA GLN A 391 4.29 -20.12 22.80
C GLN A 391 4.81 -19.25 21.65
N PRO A 392 5.99 -19.57 21.07
CA PRO A 392 6.48 -18.83 19.90
C PRO A 392 5.46 -18.89 18.76
N GLY A 393 5.32 -17.78 18.03
CA GLY A 393 4.29 -17.65 17.00
C GLY A 393 2.93 -17.25 17.47
N THR A 394 2.71 -17.08 18.78
CA THR A 394 1.46 -16.54 19.32
C THR A 394 1.73 -15.25 20.07
N ALA A 395 1.02 -14.19 19.73
CA ALA A 395 1.12 -12.91 20.42
C ALA A 395 -0.25 -12.24 20.54
N THR A 396 -0.47 -11.55 21.67
CA THR A 396 -1.66 -10.71 21.88
C THR A 396 -1.23 -9.28 22.09
N VAL A 397 -1.84 -8.35 21.36
CA VAL A 397 -1.57 -6.91 21.47
C VAL A 397 -2.86 -6.15 21.69
N ARG A 398 -2.81 -5.11 22.54
CA ARG A 398 -3.81 -4.06 22.64
C ARG A 398 -3.27 -2.79 21.99
N SER A 399 -4.03 -2.22 21.07
CA SER A 399 -3.71 -0.94 20.43
C SER A 399 -3.98 0.25 21.37
N PRO A 400 -3.39 1.45 21.11
CA PRO A 400 -3.68 2.66 21.87
C PRO A 400 -5.17 3.03 21.92
N GLU A 401 -5.92 2.74 20.85
CA GLU A 401 -7.35 3.02 20.75
C GLU A 401 -8.23 2.01 21.50
N GLY A 402 -7.65 0.93 22.02
CA GLY A 402 -8.33 -0.02 22.88
C GLY A 402 -8.74 -1.33 22.20
N ALA A 403 -8.59 -1.46 20.88
CA ALA A 403 -8.78 -2.75 20.19
C ALA A 403 -7.74 -3.77 20.66
N SER A 404 -8.10 -5.06 20.64
CA SER A 404 -7.18 -6.15 20.95
C SER A 404 -7.19 -7.22 19.87
N ALA A 405 -6.02 -7.79 19.59
CA ALA A 405 -5.88 -8.88 18.64
C ALA A 405 -4.92 -9.94 19.18
N THR A 406 -5.26 -11.19 18.95
CA THR A 406 -4.37 -12.34 19.11
C THR A 406 -4.05 -12.89 17.73
N VAL A 407 -2.77 -13.05 17.41
CA VAL A 407 -2.31 -13.66 16.17
C VAL A 407 -1.47 -14.88 16.52
N ARG A 408 -1.81 -16.01 15.90
CA ARG A 408 -1.03 -17.25 15.94
C ARG A 408 -0.58 -17.60 14.54
N ILE A 409 0.71 -17.87 14.33
CA ILE A 409 1.27 -18.29 13.05
C ILE A 409 1.83 -19.70 13.19
N ASP A 410 1.48 -20.58 12.25
CA ASP A 410 1.96 -21.96 12.16
C ASP A 410 2.15 -22.39 10.69
N ASP A 411 2.27 -23.70 10.45
CA ASP A 411 2.43 -24.28 9.12
C ASP A 411 1.20 -24.14 8.21
N GLU A 412 0.01 -23.94 8.78
CA GLU A 412 -1.25 -23.76 8.05
C GLU A 412 -1.47 -22.28 7.67
N GLY A 413 -0.97 -21.35 8.48
CA GLY A 413 -0.94 -19.92 8.16
C GLY A 413 -1.05 -19.04 9.40
N ALA A 414 -1.66 -17.86 9.23
CA ALA A 414 -1.96 -16.96 10.34
C ALA A 414 -3.43 -17.11 10.76
N HIS A 415 -3.65 -17.27 12.06
CA HIS A 415 -4.96 -17.31 12.69
C HIS A 415 -5.12 -16.08 13.56
N VAL A 416 -6.09 -15.24 13.23
CA VAL A 416 -6.32 -13.94 13.86
C VAL A 416 -7.63 -13.99 14.64
N VAL A 417 -7.60 -13.53 15.89
CA VAL A 417 -8.79 -13.20 16.67
C VAL A 417 -8.75 -11.71 16.96
N VAL A 418 -9.75 -10.95 16.52
CA VAL A 418 -9.79 -9.49 16.69
C VAL A 418 -11.05 -9.04 17.44
N ARG A 419 -10.88 -8.11 18.38
CA ARG A 419 -11.91 -7.41 19.16
C ARG A 419 -11.72 -5.91 18.95
N CYS A 420 -12.72 -5.25 18.39
CA CYS A 420 -12.62 -3.86 17.98
C CYS A 420 -13.92 -3.07 18.21
N GLY A 421 -14.66 -3.43 19.28
CA GLY A 421 -15.98 -2.87 19.56
C GLY A 421 -17.08 -3.47 18.69
N GLU A 422 -18.19 -2.76 18.56
CA GLU A 422 -19.33 -3.16 17.73
C GLU A 422 -18.91 -3.31 16.26
N VAL A 423 -19.25 -4.45 15.66
CA VAL A 423 -18.87 -4.78 14.28
C VAL A 423 -19.89 -4.23 13.31
N LEU A 424 -19.57 -3.07 12.72
CA LEU A 424 -20.40 -2.43 11.71
C LEU A 424 -20.46 -3.21 10.38
N ASP A 425 -19.35 -3.87 10.00
CA ASP A 425 -19.29 -4.73 8.81
C ASP A 425 -18.16 -5.76 8.95
N THR A 426 -18.52 -7.04 9.05
CA THR A 426 -17.56 -8.13 9.28
C THR A 426 -16.59 -8.32 8.11
N SER A 427 -17.03 -8.12 6.88
CA SER A 427 -16.19 -8.29 5.69
C SER A 427 -15.08 -7.24 5.62
N VAL A 428 -15.37 -6.00 6.01
CA VAL A 428 -14.36 -4.93 6.13
C VAL A 428 -13.35 -5.28 7.22
N VAL A 429 -13.79 -5.62 8.44
CA VAL A 429 -12.87 -5.98 9.54
C VAL A 429 -11.97 -7.15 9.14
N ARG A 430 -12.54 -8.19 8.52
CA ARG A 430 -11.78 -9.32 7.97
C ARG A 430 -10.74 -8.88 6.95
N ALA A 431 -11.13 -8.10 5.95
CA ALA A 431 -10.22 -7.69 4.87
C ALA A 431 -9.08 -6.80 5.41
N TYR A 432 -9.38 -5.93 6.36
CA TYR A 432 -8.39 -5.07 7.02
C TYR A 432 -7.43 -5.85 7.93
N ALA A 433 -7.93 -6.86 8.64
CA ALA A 433 -7.08 -7.78 9.41
C ALA A 433 -6.11 -8.57 8.50
N ILE A 434 -6.57 -9.06 7.35
CA ILE A 434 -5.69 -9.73 6.36
C ILE A 434 -4.62 -8.77 5.83
N GLY A 435 -5.00 -7.52 5.54
CA GLY A 435 -4.07 -6.46 5.17
C GLY A 435 -3.05 -6.14 6.25
N ALA A 436 -3.48 -6.14 7.52
CA ALA A 436 -2.61 -5.93 8.66
C ALA A 436 -1.60 -7.07 8.84
N VAL A 437 -2.02 -8.33 8.65
CA VAL A 437 -1.09 -9.47 8.63
C VAL A 437 -0.05 -9.28 7.52
N HIS A 438 -0.48 -8.90 6.32
CA HIS A 438 0.43 -8.66 5.18
C HIS A 438 1.50 -7.61 5.50
N MET A 439 1.11 -6.48 6.08
CA MET A 439 2.05 -5.42 6.45
C MET A 439 2.93 -5.81 7.65
N GLY A 440 2.38 -6.52 8.65
CA GLY A 440 3.11 -6.94 9.85
C GLY A 440 4.19 -7.98 9.53
N LEU A 441 3.87 -8.93 8.64
CA LEU A 441 4.84 -9.85 8.07
C LEU A 441 5.95 -9.09 7.34
N GLY A 442 5.58 -8.13 6.49
CA GLY A 442 6.55 -7.32 5.74
C GLY A 442 7.49 -6.53 6.65
N LEU A 443 6.96 -5.86 7.68
CA LEU A 443 7.73 -5.08 8.65
C LEU A 443 8.87 -5.90 9.27
N VAL A 444 8.59 -7.15 9.65
CA VAL A 444 9.58 -8.01 10.29
C VAL A 444 10.46 -8.74 9.30
N THR A 445 9.96 -9.15 8.13
CA THR A 445 10.68 -10.10 7.27
C THR A 445 11.43 -9.46 6.11
N SER A 446 10.97 -8.33 5.57
CA SER A 446 11.47 -7.87 4.27
C SER A 446 11.51 -6.36 4.05
N GLU A 447 10.71 -5.57 4.77
CA GLU A 447 10.55 -4.15 4.47
C GLU A 447 11.62 -3.28 5.11
N GLN A 448 12.32 -2.52 4.28
CA GLN A 448 13.38 -1.62 4.69
C GLN A 448 13.71 -0.61 3.60
N LEU A 449 14.40 0.46 3.99
CA LEU A 449 14.94 1.49 3.12
C LEU A 449 16.42 1.71 3.43
N SER A 450 17.26 1.60 2.41
CA SER A 450 18.67 1.95 2.49
C SER A 450 18.82 3.46 2.34
N VAL A 451 19.64 4.04 3.20
CA VAL A 451 19.85 5.49 3.29
C VAL A 451 21.37 5.74 3.29
N ASP A 452 21.85 6.72 2.53
CA ASP A 452 23.26 7.10 2.52
C ASP A 452 23.66 7.98 3.72
N ASP A 453 24.94 8.32 3.82
CA ASP A 453 25.51 9.17 4.87
C ASP A 453 24.98 10.61 4.86
N GLN A 454 24.35 11.03 3.77
CA GLN A 454 23.68 12.32 3.62
C GLN A 454 22.18 12.26 3.92
N GLY A 455 21.67 11.08 4.28
CA GLY A 455 20.25 10.90 4.61
C GLY A 455 19.36 10.69 3.39
N ASN A 456 19.92 10.47 2.20
CA ASN A 456 19.12 10.25 1.00
C ASN A 456 18.69 8.78 0.89
N PRO A 457 17.42 8.51 0.62
CA PRO A 457 16.96 7.18 0.22
C PRO A 457 17.65 6.69 -1.06
N LEU A 458 18.10 5.44 -1.04
CA LEU A 458 18.75 4.78 -2.18
C LEU A 458 17.82 3.78 -2.90
N ASN A 459 16.81 3.27 -2.19
CA ASN A 459 15.76 2.45 -2.78
C ASN A 459 14.70 3.36 -3.40
N LEU A 460 14.72 3.54 -4.73
CA LEU A 460 13.87 4.53 -5.41
C LEU A 460 12.73 3.91 -6.23
N THR A 461 12.62 2.58 -6.21
CA THR A 461 11.63 1.84 -7.00
C THR A 461 10.70 1.05 -6.10
N ILE A 462 9.41 1.00 -6.42
CA ILE A 462 8.42 0.46 -5.49
C ILE A 462 8.64 -1.02 -5.10
N ARG A 463 9.25 -1.82 -5.98
CA ARG A 463 9.58 -3.23 -5.65
C ARG A 463 10.74 -3.38 -4.68
N SER A 464 11.56 -2.34 -4.54
CA SER A 464 12.73 -2.38 -3.67
C SER A 464 12.42 -2.21 -2.19
N PHE A 465 11.19 -1.82 -1.84
CA PHE A 465 10.78 -1.65 -0.45
C PHE A 465 10.49 -2.96 0.27
N GLY A 466 10.49 -4.10 -0.44
CA GLY A 466 10.31 -5.41 0.18
C GLY A 466 8.87 -5.75 0.55
N VAL A 467 7.85 -5.12 -0.05
CA VAL A 467 6.44 -5.48 0.19
C VAL A 467 6.20 -6.96 -0.13
N VAL A 468 5.58 -7.70 0.80
CA VAL A 468 5.35 -9.15 0.68
C VAL A 468 4.58 -9.48 -0.60
N ARG A 469 5.12 -10.40 -1.39
CA ARG A 469 4.59 -10.77 -2.71
C ARG A 469 3.42 -11.76 -2.56
N PRO A 470 2.55 -11.88 -3.58
CA PRO A 470 1.43 -12.83 -3.55
C PRO A 470 1.86 -14.27 -3.23
N VAL A 471 2.96 -14.71 -3.85
CA VAL A 471 3.54 -16.06 -3.69
C VAL A 471 4.06 -16.34 -2.29
N ASP A 472 4.52 -15.32 -1.57
CA ASP A 472 5.11 -15.45 -0.23
C ASP A 472 4.03 -15.34 0.86
N MET A 473 2.89 -14.73 0.54
CA MET A 473 1.79 -14.56 1.48
C MET A 473 1.24 -15.91 1.96
N ILE A 474 1.15 -16.09 3.27
CA ILE A 474 0.52 -17.24 3.92
C ILE A 474 -1.01 -17.12 3.93
N PRO A 475 -1.75 -18.23 4.05
CA PRO A 475 -3.18 -18.18 4.37
C PRO A 475 -3.43 -17.38 5.65
N VAL A 476 -4.55 -16.67 5.70
CA VAL A 476 -5.00 -15.91 6.87
C VAL A 476 -6.44 -16.26 7.18
N GLU A 477 -6.68 -16.80 8.36
CA GLU A 477 -7.99 -17.01 8.95
C GLU A 477 -8.27 -15.90 9.96
N VAL A 478 -9.47 -15.31 9.91
CA VAL A 478 -9.85 -14.21 10.80
C VAL A 478 -11.15 -14.56 11.50
N THR A 479 -11.10 -14.59 12.83
CA THR A 479 -12.26 -14.61 13.72
C THR A 479 -12.50 -13.20 14.23
N VAL A 480 -13.64 -12.62 13.85
CA VAL A 480 -14.09 -11.31 14.37
C VAL A 480 -14.99 -11.55 15.56
N VAL A 481 -14.66 -10.95 16.70
CA VAL A 481 -15.46 -11.00 17.92
C VAL A 481 -16.24 -9.70 18.04
N ASP A 482 -17.56 -9.79 17.90
CA ASP A 482 -18.45 -8.65 18.05
C ASP A 482 -18.67 -8.30 19.53
N GLU A 483 -18.63 -7.00 19.83
CA GLU A 483 -18.79 -6.46 21.18
C GLU A 483 -19.91 -5.39 21.17
N PRO A 484 -21.19 -5.80 21.11
CA PRO A 484 -22.31 -4.89 20.94
C PRO A 484 -22.35 -3.77 22.00
N GLY A 485 -22.52 -2.53 21.55
CA GLY A 485 -22.59 -1.35 22.41
C GLY A 485 -21.24 -0.82 22.91
N ILE A 486 -20.12 -1.41 22.48
CA ILE A 486 -18.78 -0.85 22.66
C ILE A 486 -18.41 -0.04 21.42
N GLU A 487 -17.89 1.19 21.62
CA GLU A 487 -17.53 2.08 20.52
C GLU A 487 -16.57 1.38 19.53
N PRO A 488 -16.86 1.38 18.22
CA PRO A 488 -15.98 0.77 17.23
C PRO A 488 -14.66 1.53 17.10
N VAL A 489 -13.55 0.80 17.14
CA VAL A 489 -12.16 1.31 17.01
C VAL A 489 -11.41 0.54 15.94
N SER A 490 -10.22 0.98 15.50
CA SER A 490 -9.43 0.20 14.52
C SER A 490 -8.95 -1.12 15.12
N GLY A 491 -9.44 -2.25 14.58
CA GLY A 491 -8.96 -3.57 14.97
C GLY A 491 -7.65 -3.95 14.28
N SER A 492 -7.46 -3.47 13.05
CA SER A 492 -6.37 -3.91 12.19
C SER A 492 -5.00 -3.47 12.68
N ASP A 493 -4.89 -2.36 13.41
CA ASP A 493 -3.62 -1.92 14.00
C ASP A 493 -3.13 -2.84 15.12
N ALA A 494 -4.04 -3.37 15.94
CA ALA A 494 -3.70 -4.42 16.91
C ALA A 494 -3.24 -5.70 16.20
N VAL A 495 -3.91 -6.09 15.09
CA VAL A 495 -3.51 -7.25 14.27
C VAL A 495 -2.12 -7.05 13.66
N PHE A 496 -1.81 -5.84 13.18
CA PHE A 496 -0.51 -5.51 12.60
C PHE A 496 0.64 -5.73 13.61
N ALA A 497 0.50 -5.17 14.81
CA ALA A 497 1.50 -5.31 15.88
C ALA A 497 1.59 -6.75 16.41
N ALA A 498 0.45 -7.43 16.61
CA ALA A 498 0.42 -8.83 17.04
C ALA A 498 1.05 -9.76 15.99
N THR A 499 0.84 -9.50 14.71
CA THR A 499 1.50 -10.26 13.62
C THR A 499 3.02 -10.07 13.69
N ALA A 500 3.51 -8.84 13.89
CA ALA A 500 4.93 -8.57 14.00
C ALA A 500 5.56 -9.36 15.17
N ALA A 501 4.92 -9.37 16.34
CA ALA A 501 5.37 -10.18 17.49
C ALA A 501 5.35 -11.69 17.21
N ALA A 502 4.26 -12.20 16.62
CA ALA A 502 4.11 -13.62 16.31
C ALA A 502 5.20 -14.11 15.35
N ILE A 503 5.41 -13.43 14.21
CA ILE A 503 6.44 -13.86 13.25
C ILE A 503 7.86 -13.67 13.81
N TRP A 504 8.09 -12.64 14.62
CA TRP A 504 9.40 -12.40 15.22
C TRP A 504 9.79 -13.47 16.24
N THR A 505 8.85 -13.89 17.09
CA THR A 505 9.07 -14.97 18.06
C THR A 505 9.29 -16.32 17.38
N LEU A 506 8.57 -16.63 16.29
CA LEU A 506 8.86 -17.83 15.48
C LEU A 506 10.27 -17.84 14.90
N GLN A 507 10.79 -16.66 14.57
CA GLN A 507 12.14 -16.50 14.01
C GLN A 507 13.24 -16.50 15.09
N GLY A 508 12.91 -16.75 16.35
CA GLY A 508 13.86 -16.76 17.46
C GLY A 508 14.27 -15.36 17.91
N THR A 509 13.41 -14.36 17.70
CA THR A 509 13.59 -12.97 18.13
C THR A 509 14.95 -12.34 17.78
N PRO A 510 15.41 -12.38 16.51
CA PRO A 510 16.67 -11.73 16.11
C PRO A 510 16.65 -10.23 16.41
N GLY A 511 17.79 -9.69 16.84
CA GLY A 511 17.87 -8.31 17.32
C GLY A 511 17.71 -7.20 16.27
N VAL A 512 17.53 -7.54 14.99
CA VAL A 512 17.41 -6.56 13.89
C VAL A 512 16.25 -6.92 12.97
N TRP A 513 15.41 -5.94 12.65
CA TRP A 513 14.39 -6.01 11.60
C TRP A 513 14.76 -5.14 10.38
N PRO A 514 14.42 -5.58 9.16
CA PRO A 514 13.82 -6.88 8.86
C PRO A 514 14.84 -8.03 8.94
N THR A 515 14.36 -9.25 9.19
CA THR A 515 15.18 -10.45 9.42
C THR A 515 15.70 -11.09 8.13
N LYS A 516 15.12 -10.75 6.97
CA LYS A 516 15.35 -11.38 5.66
C LYS A 516 15.00 -12.88 5.62
N LEU A 517 14.40 -13.42 6.68
CA LEU A 517 13.90 -14.79 6.73
C LEU A 517 12.53 -14.87 6.04
N PRO A 518 12.23 -15.97 5.33
CA PRO A 518 10.93 -16.13 4.68
C PRO A 518 9.79 -16.16 5.71
N VAL A 519 8.59 -15.81 5.24
CA VAL A 519 7.35 -15.94 6.01
C VAL A 519 6.97 -17.42 6.23
N ARG A 520 7.41 -18.32 5.34
CA ARG A 520 7.09 -19.76 5.37
C ARG A 520 8.28 -20.58 5.80
N PHE A 521 8.04 -21.57 6.67
CA PHE A 521 9.04 -22.50 7.17
C PHE A 521 8.69 -23.95 6.80
N SER A 522 8.37 -24.22 5.52
CA SER A 522 8.43 -25.61 5.05
C SER A 522 9.89 -26.10 5.16
N ASP A 523 10.06 -27.28 5.75
CA ASP A 523 11.33 -27.94 6.07
C ASP A 523 12.48 -27.59 5.09
N PRO A 524 13.65 -27.13 5.58
CA PRO A 524 14.82 -26.81 4.75
C PRO A 524 15.27 -27.93 3.80
N ALA A 525 14.73 -29.15 3.94
CA ALA A 525 14.96 -30.27 3.04
C ALA A 525 14.24 -30.19 1.67
N THR A 526 13.40 -29.18 1.38
CA THR A 526 12.61 -29.12 0.12
C THR A 526 12.74 -27.84 -0.71
N ALA A 527 13.75 -27.00 -0.48
CA ALA A 527 14.07 -25.85 -1.34
C ALA A 527 15.12 -26.17 -2.41
#